data_AF-A0AAP3DCN5-F1
#
_entry.id   AF-A0AAP3DCN5-F1
#
_cell.length_a   1.000
_cell.length_b   1.000
_cell.length_c   1.000
_cell.angle_alpha   90.00
_cell.angle_beta   90.00
_cell.angle_gamma   90.00
#
_symmetry.space_group_name_H-M   'P 1'
#
loop_
_entity.id
_entity.type
_entity.pdbx_description
1 polymer ?
#
loop_
_entity_poly.entity_id
_entity_poly.type
_entity_poly.pdbx_seq_one_letter_code
_entity_poly.pdbx_strand_id
1 'polypeptide(L)'
;MRLTNEIQTLFKPGNGIAALVGAVVLPWIDILYGAERREVLVLFCLIIGADWLTGVCASKREKTYSSDYGIRKGIPRTLFIFLLPIIANFFDAALKTPGFLFYGVIFALCYHTWVSITANVVRAGWGRIVPISVMKIIGSELKAKAERSQRHKEGK
;
A
#
# COMPACT_ATOMS: atom_id res chain seq x y z
N MET A 1 8.01 41.52 11.12
CA MET A 1 9.05 41.04 10.18
C MET A 1 9.20 39.51 10.12
N ARG A 2 8.82 38.74 11.15
CA ARG A 2 8.90 37.26 11.14
C ARG A 2 7.79 36.58 10.31
N LEU A 3 6.56 37.09 10.39
CA LEU A 3 5.38 36.54 9.70
C LEU A 3 5.45 36.67 8.17
N THR A 4 6.02 37.77 7.67
CA THR A 4 6.20 38.03 6.24
C THR A 4 7.21 37.08 5.60
N ASN A 5 8.21 36.63 6.36
CA ASN A 5 9.25 35.73 5.86
C ASN A 5 8.73 34.28 5.78
N GLU A 6 7.87 33.84 6.71
CA GLU A 6 7.19 32.54 6.68
C GLU A 6 6.28 32.40 5.44
N ILE A 7 5.48 33.44 5.16
CA ILE A 7 4.60 33.48 3.99
C ILE A 7 5.41 33.47 2.68
N GLN A 8 6.55 34.17 2.62
CA GLN A 8 7.41 34.13 1.43
C GLN A 8 8.06 32.77 1.19
N THR A 9 8.34 32.00 2.25
CA THR A 9 8.88 30.62 2.10
C THR A 9 7.86 29.59 1.61
N LEU A 10 6.56 29.84 1.83
CA LEU A 10 5.45 29.08 1.26
C LEU A 10 5.33 29.25 -0.27
N PHE A 11 5.75 30.41 -0.82
CA PHE A 11 5.67 30.71 -2.25
C PHE A 11 6.98 30.46 -3.04
N LYS A 12 7.95 29.72 -2.47
CA LYS A 12 9.02 29.13 -3.32
C LYS A 12 8.35 28.19 -4.35
N PRO A 13 8.68 28.25 -5.66
CA PRO A 13 7.93 27.55 -6.70
C PRO A 13 7.73 26.04 -6.46
N GLY A 14 8.72 25.37 -5.84
CA GLY A 14 8.61 23.95 -5.45
C GLY A 14 7.78 23.69 -4.18
N ASN A 15 7.73 24.65 -3.25
CA ASN A 15 6.99 24.52 -1.99
C ASN A 15 5.53 24.98 -2.12
N GLY A 16 5.25 25.94 -3.00
CA GLY A 16 3.90 26.48 -3.19
C GLY A 16 2.94 25.47 -3.82
N ILE A 17 3.40 24.71 -4.82
CA ILE A 17 2.59 23.65 -5.44
C ILE A 17 2.36 22.51 -4.45
N ALA A 18 3.39 22.09 -3.71
CA ALA A 18 3.26 21.06 -2.68
C ALA A 18 2.32 21.51 -1.54
N ALA A 19 2.41 22.77 -1.12
CA ALA A 19 1.53 23.35 -0.11
C ALA A 19 0.07 23.43 -0.60
N LEU A 20 -0.15 23.81 -1.86
CA LEU A 20 -1.50 23.85 -2.46
C LEU A 20 -2.12 22.47 -2.59
N VAL A 21 -1.35 21.48 -3.08
CA VAL A 21 -1.82 20.09 -3.16
C VAL A 21 -2.11 19.56 -1.77
N GLY A 22 -1.23 19.82 -0.79
CA GLY A 22 -1.46 19.45 0.61
C GLY A 22 -2.74 20.07 1.17
N ALA A 23 -2.97 21.36 0.96
CA ALA A 23 -4.14 22.08 1.45
C ALA A 23 -5.46 21.55 0.87
N VAL A 24 -5.45 21.05 -0.37
CA VAL A 24 -6.64 20.45 -0.99
C VAL A 24 -6.79 18.99 -0.56
N VAL A 25 -5.73 18.20 -0.57
CA VAL A 25 -5.79 16.73 -0.40
C VAL A 25 -5.90 16.31 1.07
N LEU A 26 -5.19 16.96 1.99
CA LEU A 26 -5.16 16.56 3.40
C LEU A 26 -6.54 16.59 4.08
N PRO A 27 -7.40 17.61 3.87
CA PRO A 27 -8.76 17.60 4.42
C PRO A 27 -9.58 16.40 3.96
N TRP A 28 -9.43 15.97 2.70
CA TRP A 28 -10.12 14.78 2.20
C TRP A 28 -9.62 13.51 2.87
N ILE A 29 -8.32 13.40 3.15
CA ILE A 29 -7.79 12.25 3.88
C ILE A 29 -8.42 12.16 5.28
N ASP A 30 -8.53 13.29 5.97
CA ASP A 30 -9.12 13.34 7.32
C ASP A 30 -10.61 12.98 7.30
N ILE A 31 -11.36 13.46 6.31
CA ILE A 31 -12.78 13.12 6.14
C ILE A 31 -12.94 11.63 5.82
N LEU A 32 -12.13 11.10 4.90
CA LEU A 32 -12.31 9.76 4.37
C LEU A 32 -11.88 8.67 5.36
N TYR A 33 -10.78 8.89 6.09
CA TYR A 33 -10.18 7.87 6.95
C TYR A 33 -10.26 8.18 8.46
N GLY A 34 -10.56 9.43 8.82
CA GLY A 34 -10.59 9.92 10.20
C GLY A 34 -9.30 10.63 10.60
N ALA A 35 -9.41 11.87 11.10
CA ALA A 35 -8.29 12.74 11.46
C ALA A 35 -7.34 12.14 12.51
N GLU A 36 -7.87 11.36 13.45
CA GLU A 36 -7.11 10.76 14.56
C GLU A 36 -6.31 9.50 14.16
N ARG A 37 -6.40 9.07 12.89
CA ARG A 37 -5.89 7.74 12.46
C ARG A 37 -4.67 7.81 11.54
N ARG A 38 -4.00 8.95 11.50
CA ARG A 38 -2.88 9.22 10.57
C ARG A 38 -1.76 8.20 10.67
N GLU A 39 -1.36 7.84 11.89
CA GLU A 39 -0.24 6.92 12.13
C GLU A 39 -0.50 5.54 11.53
N VAL A 40 -1.73 5.03 11.69
CA VAL A 40 -2.17 3.75 11.13
C VAL A 40 -2.25 3.81 9.60
N LEU A 41 -2.68 4.94 9.02
CA LEU A 41 -2.65 5.14 7.57
C LEU A 41 -1.22 5.18 7.02
N VAL A 42 -0.29 5.82 7.71
CA VAL A 42 1.12 5.84 7.32
C VAL A 42 1.69 4.42 7.34
N LEU A 43 1.44 3.65 8.40
CA LEU A 43 1.85 2.24 8.46
C LEU A 43 1.26 1.43 7.29
N PHE A 44 -0.02 1.64 6.98
CA PHE A 44 -0.70 0.94 5.88
C PHE A 44 -0.07 1.27 4.51
N CYS A 45 0.23 2.56 4.26
CA CYS A 45 0.94 3.00 3.06
C CYS A 45 2.34 2.37 2.96
N LEU A 46 3.08 2.30 4.07
CA LEU A 46 4.41 1.69 4.11
C LEU A 46 4.36 0.20 3.77
N ILE A 47 3.38 -0.53 4.31
CA ILE A 47 3.17 -1.95 4.01
C ILE A 47 2.83 -2.14 2.52
N ILE A 48 1.91 -1.36 1.96
CA ILE A 48 1.60 -1.43 0.52
C ILE A 48 2.84 -1.09 -0.32
N GLY A 49 3.59 -0.06 0.04
CA GLY A 49 4.84 0.32 -0.63
C GLY A 49 5.87 -0.81 -0.63
N ALA A 50 6.01 -1.52 0.48
CA ALA A 50 6.88 -2.69 0.59
C ALA A 50 6.41 -3.85 -0.30
N ASP A 51 5.10 -4.09 -0.44
CA ASP A 51 4.56 -5.11 -1.36
C ASP A 51 4.93 -4.82 -2.82
N TRP A 52 4.78 -3.55 -3.23
CA TRP A 52 5.17 -3.11 -4.56
C TRP A 52 6.68 -3.24 -4.78
N LEU A 53 7.49 -2.77 -3.84
CA LEU A 53 8.95 -2.86 -3.94
C LEU A 53 9.42 -4.32 -4.09
N THR A 54 8.96 -5.19 -3.19
CA THR A 54 9.33 -6.62 -3.21
C THR A 54 8.80 -7.33 -4.45
N GLY A 55 7.59 -6.99 -4.91
CA GLY A 55 7.00 -7.52 -6.14
C GLY A 55 7.77 -7.14 -7.41
N VAL A 56 8.27 -5.89 -7.47
CA VAL A 56 9.15 -5.45 -8.57
C VAL A 56 10.49 -6.20 -8.54
N CYS A 57 11.11 -6.35 -7.37
CA CYS A 57 12.34 -7.14 -7.23
C CYS A 57 12.16 -8.60 -7.66
N ALA A 58 11.08 -9.23 -7.21
CA ALA A 58 10.74 -10.61 -7.57
C ALA A 58 10.53 -10.80 -9.07
N SER A 59 9.71 -9.94 -9.70
CA SER A 59 9.41 -10.02 -11.13
C SER A 59 10.62 -9.73 -12.02
N LYS A 60 11.52 -8.82 -11.62
CA LYS A 60 12.80 -8.59 -12.29
C LYS A 60 13.68 -9.83 -12.24
N ARG A 61 13.84 -10.44 -11.07
CA ARG A 61 14.62 -11.69 -10.92
C ARG A 61 14.07 -12.83 -11.76
N GLU A 62 12.74 -12.97 -11.80
CA GLU A 62 12.07 -14.02 -12.58
C GLU A 62 11.96 -13.70 -14.07
N LYS A 63 12.42 -12.53 -14.52
CA LYS A 63 12.30 -12.03 -15.91
C LYS A 63 10.84 -11.89 -16.40
N THR A 64 9.91 -11.63 -15.48
CA THR A 64 8.47 -11.45 -15.76
C THR A 64 7.98 -10.02 -15.52
N TYR A 65 8.90 -9.07 -15.31
CA TYR A 65 8.56 -7.66 -15.15
C TYR A 65 7.83 -7.09 -16.39
N SER A 66 6.73 -6.38 -16.15
CA SER A 66 5.95 -5.69 -17.19
C SER A 66 5.32 -4.42 -16.61
N SER A 67 5.58 -3.28 -17.24
CA SER A 67 4.95 -2.00 -16.90
C SER A 67 3.44 -2.03 -17.17
N ASP A 68 3.00 -2.73 -18.22
CA ASP A 68 1.58 -2.92 -18.54
C ASP A 68 0.84 -3.61 -17.40
N TYR A 69 1.45 -4.63 -16.79
CA TYR A 69 0.90 -5.28 -15.60
C TYR A 69 0.75 -4.29 -14.44
N GLY A 70 1.79 -3.49 -14.16
CA GLY A 70 1.77 -2.49 -13.10
C GLY A 70 0.64 -1.48 -13.27
N ILE A 71 0.47 -0.94 -14.48
CA ILE A 71 -0.52 0.10 -14.78
C ILE A 71 -1.93 -0.49 -14.84
N ARG A 72 -2.15 -1.55 -15.63
CA ARG A 72 -3.50 -2.07 -15.90
C ARG A 72 -4.06 -2.96 -14.80
N LYS A 73 -3.20 -3.61 -14.01
CA LYS A 73 -3.62 -4.55 -12.95
C LYS A 73 -3.21 -4.09 -11.56
N GLY A 74 -1.98 -3.56 -11.41
CA GLY A 74 -1.44 -3.16 -10.11
C GLY A 74 -2.15 -1.94 -9.51
N ILE A 75 -2.28 -0.86 -10.29
CA ILE A 75 -2.89 0.40 -9.82
C ILE A 75 -4.36 0.20 -9.42
N PRO A 76 -5.25 -0.37 -10.26
CA PRO A 76 -6.66 -0.55 -9.89
C PRO A 76 -6.85 -1.39 -8.62
N ARG A 77 -6.06 -2.47 -8.46
CA ARG A 77 -6.05 -3.30 -7.25
C ARG A 77 -5.72 -2.46 -6.02
N THR A 78 -4.69 -1.63 -6.12
CA THR A 78 -4.21 -0.83 -4.98
C THR A 78 -5.21 0.26 -4.61
N LEU A 79 -5.83 0.92 -5.60
CA LEU A 79 -6.92 1.87 -5.36
C LEU A 79 -8.11 1.20 -4.64
N PHE A 80 -8.48 -0.01 -5.06
CA PHE A 80 -9.52 -0.78 -4.37
C PHE A 80 -9.15 -1.12 -2.92
N ILE A 81 -7.90 -1.49 -2.65
CA ILE A 81 -7.39 -1.72 -1.29
C ILE A 81 -7.52 -0.46 -0.43
N PHE A 82 -7.20 0.73 -0.97
CA PHE A 82 -7.37 2.00 -0.26
C PHE A 82 -8.83 2.40 -0.04
N LEU A 83 -9.75 1.95 -0.90
CA LEU A 83 -11.17 2.23 -0.77
C LEU A 83 -11.83 1.49 0.40
N LEU A 84 -11.38 0.29 0.75
CA LEU A 84 -12.01 -0.54 1.78
C LEU A 84 -11.99 0.10 3.18
N PRO A 85 -10.87 0.66 3.69
CA PRO A 85 -10.89 1.37 4.97
C PRO A 85 -11.75 2.64 4.95
N ILE A 86 -11.89 3.30 3.80
CA ILE A 86 -12.83 4.44 3.65
C ILE A 86 -14.24 3.94 3.92
N ILE A 87 -14.68 2.89 3.21
CA ILE A 87 -16.02 2.32 3.39
C ILE A 87 -16.23 1.93 4.86
N ALA A 88 -15.25 1.27 5.47
CA ALA A 88 -15.30 0.88 6.88
C ALA A 88 -15.43 2.07 7.84
N ASN A 89 -14.73 3.18 7.59
CA ASN A 89 -14.87 4.41 8.38
C ASN A 89 -16.29 4.99 8.29
N PHE A 90 -16.88 5.00 7.10
CA PHE A 90 -18.26 5.47 6.92
C PHE A 90 -19.27 4.55 7.62
N PHE A 91 -19.04 3.24 7.60
CA PHE A 91 -19.85 2.30 8.40
C PHE A 91 -19.70 2.54 9.90
N ASP A 92 -18.48 2.74 10.40
CA ASP A 92 -18.26 3.05 11.82
C ASP A 92 -19.01 4.32 12.25
N ALA A 93 -19.03 5.35 11.38
CA ALA A 93 -19.80 6.57 11.63
C ALA A 93 -21.32 6.30 11.64
N ALA A 94 -21.82 5.54 10.67
CA ALA A 94 -23.25 5.22 10.56
C ALA A 94 -23.75 4.34 11.73
N LEU A 95 -22.93 3.40 12.19
CA LEU A 95 -23.25 2.47 13.26
C LEU A 95 -22.87 2.98 14.66
N LYS A 96 -22.23 4.15 14.75
CA LYS A 96 -21.71 4.73 16.00
C LYS A 96 -20.71 3.82 16.72
N THR A 97 -19.88 3.11 15.94
CA THR A 97 -18.81 2.22 16.43
C THR A 97 -17.44 2.78 16.06
N PRO A 98 -17.04 3.94 16.59
CA PRO A 98 -15.90 4.69 16.05
C PRO A 98 -14.61 3.86 16.02
N GLY A 99 -14.16 3.52 14.81
CA GLY A 99 -12.89 2.85 14.54
C GLY A 99 -12.93 1.33 14.55
N PHE A 100 -14.02 0.70 14.98
CA PHE A 100 -14.07 -0.75 15.10
C PHE A 100 -13.87 -1.46 13.76
N LEU A 101 -14.69 -1.15 12.77
CA LEU A 101 -14.59 -1.72 11.43
C LEU A 101 -13.36 -1.21 10.70
N PHE A 102 -13.03 0.07 10.86
CA PHE A 102 -11.85 0.67 10.24
C PHE A 102 -10.58 -0.08 10.62
N TYR A 103 -10.32 -0.26 11.91
CA TYR A 103 -9.10 -0.94 12.38
C TYR A 103 -9.13 -2.42 12.03
N GLY A 104 -10.29 -3.08 12.08
CA GLY A 104 -10.44 -4.46 11.63
C GLY A 104 -10.07 -4.65 10.15
N VAL A 105 -10.56 -3.76 9.27
CA VAL A 105 -10.27 -3.79 7.84
C VAL A 105 -8.80 -3.46 7.57
N ILE A 106 -8.23 -2.42 8.19
CA ILE A 106 -6.81 -2.12 8.05
C ILE A 106 -5.96 -3.31 8.49
N PHE A 107 -6.25 -3.91 9.65
CA PHE A 107 -5.49 -5.05 10.14
C PHE A 107 -5.55 -6.23 9.16
N ALA A 108 -6.74 -6.59 8.68
CA ALA A 108 -6.91 -7.67 7.70
C ALA A 108 -6.12 -7.40 6.41
N LEU A 109 -6.20 -6.18 5.88
CA LEU A 109 -5.47 -5.80 4.67
C LEU A 109 -3.95 -5.77 4.88
N CYS A 110 -3.49 -5.25 6.02
CA CYS A 110 -2.08 -5.30 6.41
C CYS A 110 -1.58 -6.74 6.51
N TYR A 111 -2.33 -7.63 7.15
CA TYR A 111 -1.99 -9.04 7.29
C TYR A 111 -1.90 -9.73 5.92
N HIS A 112 -2.91 -9.57 5.06
CA HIS A 112 -2.88 -10.12 3.70
C HIS A 112 -1.71 -9.56 2.86
N THR A 113 -1.44 -8.27 2.99
CA THR A 113 -0.33 -7.61 2.28
C THR A 113 1.02 -8.10 2.81
N TRP A 114 1.16 -8.33 4.12
CA TRP A 114 2.35 -8.91 4.74
C TRP A 114 2.66 -10.31 4.21
N VAL A 115 1.64 -11.16 4.07
CA VAL A 115 1.77 -12.48 3.43
C VAL A 115 2.28 -12.33 1.99
N SER A 116 1.72 -11.38 1.23
CA SER A 116 2.16 -11.07 -0.14
C SER A 116 3.61 -10.60 -0.22
N ILE A 117 4.02 -9.67 0.67
CA ILE A 117 5.40 -9.18 0.79
C ILE A 117 6.35 -10.36 1.01
N THR A 118 6.05 -11.19 2.00
CA THR A 118 6.93 -12.29 2.37
C THR A 118 7.09 -13.30 1.23
N ALA A 119 6.01 -13.62 0.51
CA ALA A 119 6.08 -14.44 -0.69
C ALA A 119 6.93 -13.79 -1.79
N ASN A 120 6.83 -12.46 -1.98
CA ASN A 120 7.68 -11.74 -2.92
C ASN A 120 9.15 -11.73 -2.49
N VAL A 121 9.46 -11.59 -1.20
CA VAL A 121 10.83 -11.65 -0.64
C VAL A 121 11.49 -13.00 -0.98
N VAL A 122 10.76 -14.11 -0.80
CA VAL A 122 11.25 -15.45 -1.17
C VAL A 122 11.50 -15.52 -2.68
N ARG A 123 10.55 -15.07 -3.51
CA ARG A 123 10.69 -15.00 -4.98
C ARG A 123 11.82 -14.08 -5.45
N ALA A 124 12.12 -13.02 -4.70
CA ALA A 124 13.25 -12.12 -4.95
C ALA A 124 14.61 -12.74 -4.57
N GLY A 125 14.62 -13.91 -3.91
CA GLY A 125 15.85 -14.65 -3.57
C GLY A 125 16.32 -14.38 -2.15
N TRP A 126 15.54 -13.65 -1.37
CA TRP A 126 15.85 -13.30 0.01
C TRP A 126 15.18 -14.26 0.99
N GLY A 127 14.85 -15.49 0.56
CA GLY A 127 14.16 -16.46 1.43
C GLY A 127 14.92 -16.81 2.72
N ARG A 128 16.25 -16.60 2.77
CA ARG A 128 17.08 -16.86 3.96
C ARG A 128 16.71 -16.01 5.18
N ILE A 129 16.12 -14.82 4.98
CA ILE A 129 15.67 -13.96 6.09
C ILE A 129 14.27 -14.33 6.59
N VAL A 130 13.58 -15.25 5.92
CA VAL A 130 12.21 -15.65 6.26
C VAL A 130 12.23 -16.89 7.16
N PRO A 131 11.68 -16.83 8.39
CA PRO A 131 11.63 -18.00 9.26
C PRO A 131 10.79 -19.15 8.69
N ILE A 132 11.15 -20.39 8.99
CA ILE A 132 10.47 -21.61 8.50
C ILE A 132 8.97 -21.62 8.88
N SER A 133 8.62 -21.17 10.08
CA SER A 133 7.23 -21.08 10.52
C SER A 133 6.39 -20.17 9.60
N VAL A 134 6.99 -19.08 9.10
CA VAL A 134 6.34 -18.14 8.19
C VAL A 134 6.18 -18.76 6.80
N MET A 135 7.14 -19.59 6.36
CA MET A 135 7.06 -20.31 5.08
C MET A 135 5.79 -21.17 4.95
N LYS A 136 5.32 -21.76 6.07
CA LYS A 136 4.06 -22.53 6.10
C LYS A 136 2.84 -21.64 5.87
N ILE A 137 2.83 -20.43 6.45
CA ILE A 137 1.73 -19.47 6.33
C ILE A 137 1.61 -18.96 4.89
N ILE A 138 2.74 -18.71 4.23
CA ILE A 138 2.77 -18.11 2.89
C ILE A 138 2.79 -19.13 1.75
N GLY A 139 2.80 -20.43 2.05
CA GLY A 139 3.05 -21.48 1.05
C GLY A 139 2.06 -21.47 -0.12
N SER A 140 0.77 -21.23 0.17
CA SER A 140 -0.28 -21.13 -0.85
C SER A 140 -0.06 -19.92 -1.77
N GLU A 141 0.23 -18.75 -1.19
CA GLU A 141 0.50 -17.53 -1.95
C GLU A 141 1.78 -17.67 -2.80
N LEU A 142 2.83 -18.29 -2.24
CA LEU A 142 4.08 -18.54 -2.94
C LEU A 142 3.85 -19.45 -4.16
N LYS A 143 3.09 -20.54 -4.01
CA LYS A 143 2.73 -21.46 -5.10
C LYS A 143 1.92 -20.73 -6.18
N ALA A 144 0.87 -20.01 -5.78
CA ALA A 144 0.03 -19.25 -6.71
C ALA A 144 0.80 -18.17 -7.47
N LYS A 145 1.79 -17.53 -6.83
CA LYS A 145 2.69 -16.56 -7.47
C LYS A 145 3.69 -17.21 -8.44
N ALA A 146 4.23 -18.38 -8.09
CA ALA A 146 5.13 -19.13 -8.96
C ALA A 146 4.42 -19.61 -10.23
N GLU A 147 3.22 -20.19 -10.11
CA GLU A 147 2.41 -20.65 -11.24
C GLU A 147 2.07 -19.50 -12.21
N ARG A 148 1.66 -18.34 -11.67
CA ARG A 148 1.41 -17.13 -12.47
C ARG A 148 2.64 -16.67 -13.24
N SER A 149 3.82 -16.76 -12.63
CA SER A 149 5.09 -16.39 -13.28
C SER A 149 5.42 -17.34 -14.44
N GLN A 150 5.22 -18.65 -14.26
CA GLN A 150 5.44 -19.64 -15.33
C GLN A 150 4.49 -19.43 -16.51
N ARG A 151 3.19 -19.26 -16.26
CA ARG A 151 2.21 -18.95 -17.32
C ARG A 151 2.58 -17.71 -18.12
N HIS A 152 3.16 -16.70 -17.46
CA HIS A 152 3.65 -15.49 -18.12
C HIS A 152 4.87 -15.72 -19.02
N LYS A 153 5.67 -16.76 -18.76
CA LYS A 153 6.80 -17.16 -19.60
C LYS A 153 6.37 -18.04 -20.78
N GLU A 154 5.38 -18.91 -20.57
CA GLU A 154 4.83 -19.81 -21.59
C GLU A 154 3.98 -19.08 -22.64
N GLY A 155 3.31 -17.98 -22.25
CA GLY A 155 2.53 -17.14 -23.16
C GLY A 155 3.32 -16.05 -23.87
N LYS A 156 4.66 -16.08 -23.81
CA LYS A 156 5.58 -15.22 -24.56
C LYS A 156 6.34 -16.07 -25.57
#